data_AF-A0A4R0R0H9-F1
#
_entry.id   AF-A0A4R0R0H9-F1
#
_cell.length_a   1.000
_cell.length_b   1.000
_cell.length_c   1.000
_cell.angle_alpha   90.00
_cell.angle_beta   90.00
_cell.angle_gamma   90.00
#
_symmetry.space_group_name_H-M   'P 1'
#
loop_
_entity.id
_entity.type
_entity.pdbx_description
1 polymer ?
#
loop_
_entity_poly.entity_id
_entity_poly.type
_entity_poly.pdbx_seq_one_letter_code
_entity_poly.pdbx_strand_id
1 'polypeptide(L)'
;FQEKHPHVQQKWVQTLLRSKGWIVPSYELAPALETVEILRVVVRENVTASLIDKLFGDIIEVVEGLAKSDSPQHALAVLGQSYKSTESEHGNLKKGEGSESSGTYAKPC
;
A
#
# COMPACT_ATOMS: atom_id res chain seq x y z
N PHE A 1 -14.92 -10.76 -12.11
CA PHE A 1 -14.23 -10.75 -10.79
C PHE A 1 -15.12 -10.08 -9.75
N GLN A 2 -15.57 -8.83 -9.94
CA GLN A 2 -16.50 -8.14 -9.02
C GLN A 2 -17.78 -8.94 -8.70
N GLU A 3 -18.38 -9.60 -9.69
CA GLU A 3 -19.56 -10.47 -9.47
C GLU A 3 -19.28 -11.68 -8.54
N LYS A 4 -18.03 -12.18 -8.54
CA LYS A 4 -17.61 -13.31 -7.70
C LYS A 4 -17.06 -12.87 -6.33
N HIS A 5 -16.63 -11.61 -6.22
CA HIS A 5 -16.01 -11.04 -5.02
C HIS A 5 -16.56 -9.63 -4.75
N PRO A 6 -17.86 -9.50 -4.38
CA PRO A 6 -18.51 -8.20 -4.21
C PRO A 6 -17.97 -7.38 -3.02
N HIS A 7 -17.30 -8.04 -2.08
CA HIS A 7 -16.67 -7.41 -0.91
C HIS A 7 -15.30 -6.78 -1.24
N VAL A 8 -14.68 -7.13 -2.36
CA VAL A 8 -13.39 -6.58 -2.78
C VAL A 8 -13.64 -5.27 -3.53
N GLN A 9 -13.60 -4.16 -2.80
CA GLN A 9 -13.61 -2.83 -3.42
C GLN A 9 -12.29 -2.59 -4.16
N GLN A 10 -12.37 -2.10 -5.39
CA GLN A 10 -11.20 -1.80 -6.23
C GLN A 10 -10.26 -0.76 -5.60
N LYS A 11 -10.78 0.11 -4.72
CA LYS A 11 -10.01 1.01 -3.85
C LYS A 11 -8.93 0.31 -3.02
N TRP A 12 -9.13 -0.95 -2.62
CA TRP A 12 -8.13 -1.73 -1.88
C TRP A 12 -6.91 -2.07 -2.72
N VAL A 13 -7.11 -2.41 -4.00
CA VAL A 13 -6.01 -2.72 -4.93
C VAL A 13 -5.11 -1.49 -5.08
N GLN A 14 -5.69 -0.31 -5.27
CA GLN A 14 -4.95 0.96 -5.34
C GLN A 14 -4.15 1.21 -4.06
N THR A 15 -4.77 1.01 -2.89
CA THR A 15 -4.13 1.27 -1.59
C THR A 15 -2.96 0.32 -1.34
N LEU A 16 -3.13 -0.95 -1.66
CA LEU A 16 -2.09 -1.98 -1.53
C LEU A 16 -0.93 -1.75 -2.50
N LEU A 17 -1.21 -1.44 -3.77
CA LEU A 17 -0.17 -1.05 -4.74
C LEU A 17 0.60 0.19 -4.26
N ARG A 18 -0.08 1.16 -3.65
CA ARG A 18 0.55 2.35 -3.07
C ARG A 18 1.49 2.01 -1.91
N SER A 19 1.15 1.03 -1.08
CA SER A 19 2.04 0.56 -0.01
C SER A 19 3.31 -0.11 -0.53
N LYS A 20 3.25 -0.70 -1.73
CA LYS A 20 4.41 -1.26 -2.46
C LYS A 20 5.19 -0.19 -3.24
N GLY A 21 4.79 1.08 -3.16
CA GLY A 21 5.46 2.19 -3.85
C GLY A 21 4.94 2.51 -5.25
N TRP A 22 3.91 1.79 -5.74
CA TRP A 22 3.31 2.05 -7.04
C TRP A 22 2.19 3.08 -6.95
N ILE A 23 2.26 4.11 -7.79
CA ILE A 23 1.18 5.11 -7.91
C ILE A 23 0.35 4.79 -9.15
N VAL A 24 -0.75 4.07 -8.94
CA VAL A 24 -1.71 3.71 -9.99
C VAL A 24 -3.06 4.36 -9.68
N PRO A 25 -3.49 5.38 -10.45
CA PRO A 25 -4.80 6.01 -10.26
C PRO A 25 -5.97 5.07 -10.61
N SER A 26 -7.06 5.19 -9.86
CA SER A 26 -8.38 4.62 -10.20
C SER A 26 -9.30 5.74 -10.73
N TYR A 27 -9.98 5.51 -11.85
CA TYR A 27 -10.92 6.46 -12.45
C TYR A 27 -12.23 5.79 -12.85
N GLU A 28 -13.31 6.52 -12.73
CA GLU A 28 -14.61 6.17 -13.31
C GLU A 28 -14.61 6.47 -14.82
N LEU A 29 -15.39 5.71 -15.58
CA LEU A 29 -15.53 5.93 -17.02
C LEU A 29 -16.44 7.12 -17.37
N ALA A 30 -16.57 7.38 -18.67
CA ALA A 30 -17.42 8.43 -19.22
C ALA A 30 -18.87 8.35 -18.70
N PRO A 31 -19.64 9.45 -18.76
CA PRO A 31 -21.03 9.50 -18.31
C PRO A 31 -21.83 8.38 -18.98
N ALA A 32 -22.60 7.62 -18.18
CA ALA A 32 -23.26 6.33 -18.47
C ALA A 32 -22.47 5.04 -18.13
N LEU A 33 -21.18 5.13 -17.77
CA LEU A 33 -20.37 3.99 -17.30
C LEU A 33 -19.63 4.30 -15.97
N GLU A 34 -20.16 5.23 -15.19
CA GLU A 34 -19.58 5.71 -13.92
C GLU A 34 -19.37 4.59 -12.89
N THR A 35 -20.18 3.53 -12.94
CA THR A 35 -20.04 2.35 -12.06
C THR A 35 -18.81 1.49 -12.39
N VAL A 36 -18.15 1.72 -13.52
CA VAL A 36 -16.96 0.99 -13.94
C VAL A 36 -15.73 1.80 -13.57
N GLU A 37 -14.98 1.29 -12.60
CA GLU A 37 -13.69 1.84 -12.22
C GLU A 37 -12.57 1.15 -13.02
N ILE A 38 -11.57 1.92 -13.48
CA ILE A 38 -10.36 1.41 -14.15
C ILE A 38 -9.09 1.87 -13.45
N LEU A 39 -8.06 1.03 -13.50
CA LEU A 39 -6.71 1.38 -13.09
C LEU A 39 -5.90 1.85 -14.31
N ARG A 40 -5.17 2.97 -14.18
CA ARG A 40 -4.38 3.53 -15.29
C ARG A 40 -2.88 3.47 -15.00
N VAL A 41 -2.14 2.72 -15.82
CA VAL A 41 -0.68 2.72 -15.80
C VAL A 41 -0.16 3.49 -17.01
N VAL A 42 0.72 4.47 -16.78
CA VAL A 42 1.35 5.25 -17.85
C VAL A 42 2.81 4.81 -17.96
N VAL A 43 3.19 4.26 -19.11
CA VAL A 43 4.55 3.83 -19.39
C VAL A 43 5.32 5.00 -20.01
N ARG A 44 6.49 5.30 -19.45
CA ARG A 44 7.42 6.32 -19.95
C ARG A 44 8.70 5.66 -20.44
N GLU A 45 9.53 6.42 -21.15
CA GLU A 45 10.81 5.97 -21.69
C GLU A 45 11.78 5.36 -20.65
N ASN A 46 11.66 5.78 -19.39
CA ASN A 46 12.51 5.28 -18.29
C ASN A 46 12.00 3.98 -17.65
N VAL A 47 10.86 3.45 -18.10
CA VAL A 47 10.33 2.19 -17.58
C VAL A 47 11.00 1.02 -18.30
N THR A 48 11.81 0.27 -17.57
CA THR A 48 12.47 -0.94 -18.09
C THR A 48 11.54 -2.14 -18.07
N ALA A 49 11.86 -3.17 -18.87
CA ALA A 49 11.13 -4.45 -18.85
C ALA A 49 11.10 -5.06 -17.44
N SER A 50 12.21 -5.00 -16.71
CA SER A 50 12.29 -5.50 -15.33
C SER A 50 11.36 -4.78 -14.34
N LEU A 51 11.05 -3.50 -14.57
CA LEU A 51 10.08 -2.76 -13.75
C LEU A 51 8.65 -3.19 -14.08
N ILE A 52 8.35 -3.46 -15.35
CA ILE A 52 7.06 -4.01 -15.79
C ILE A 52 6.83 -5.38 -15.15
N ASP A 53 7.84 -6.27 -15.18
CA ASP A 53 7.73 -7.61 -14.59
C ASP A 53 7.43 -7.54 -13.08
N LYS A 54 8.11 -6.63 -12.37
CA LYS A 54 7.83 -6.38 -10.95
C LYS A 54 6.41 -5.85 -10.72
N LEU A 55 5.97 -4.89 -11.52
CA LEU A 55 4.62 -4.35 -11.43
C LEU A 55 3.56 -5.44 -11.62
N PHE A 56 3.72 -6.31 -12.62
CA PHE A 56 2.81 -7.43 -12.84
C PHE A 56 2.82 -8.42 -11.67
N GLY A 57 4.00 -8.76 -11.15
CA GLY A 57 4.12 -9.61 -9.96
C GLY A 57 3.38 -9.03 -8.75
N ASP A 58 3.58 -7.75 -8.48
CA ASP A 58 2.92 -7.05 -7.37
C ASP A 58 1.40 -6.96 -7.56
N ILE A 59 0.91 -6.75 -8.78
CA ILE A 59 -0.53 -6.75 -9.08
C ILE A 59 -1.13 -8.14 -8.81
N ILE A 60 -0.50 -9.20 -9.29
CA ILE A 60 -0.99 -10.57 -9.11
C ILE A 60 -1.01 -10.91 -7.62
N GLU A 61 0.07 -10.63 -6.89
CA GLU A 61 0.17 -10.86 -5.45
C GLU A 61 -0.96 -10.16 -4.68
N VAL A 62 -1.19 -8.88 -4.97
CA VAL A 62 -2.26 -8.09 -4.33
C VAL A 62 -3.64 -8.64 -4.64
N VAL A 63 -3.91 -8.96 -5.91
CA VAL A 63 -5.22 -9.46 -6.33
C VAL A 63 -5.49 -10.85 -5.75
N GLU A 64 -4.50 -11.74 -5.77
CA GLU A 64 -4.64 -13.06 -5.14
C GLU A 64 -4.78 -12.96 -3.62
N GLY A 65 -4.02 -12.06 -2.98
CA GLY A 65 -4.12 -11.81 -1.55
C GLY A 65 -5.51 -11.34 -1.16
N LEU A 66 -6.10 -10.43 -1.93
CA LEU A 66 -7.48 -9.98 -1.75
C LEU A 66 -8.50 -11.08 -2.05
N ALA A 67 -8.29 -11.89 -3.09
CA ALA A 67 -9.20 -12.99 -3.44
C ALA A 67 -9.22 -14.11 -2.39
N LYS A 68 -8.09 -14.36 -1.71
CA LYS A 68 -7.99 -15.33 -0.60
C LYS A 68 -8.53 -14.77 0.71
N SER A 69 -8.61 -13.45 0.84
CA SER A 69 -8.97 -12.74 2.06
C SER A 69 -10.39 -12.18 1.95
N ASP A 70 -11.40 -13.00 2.23
CA ASP A 70 -12.83 -12.60 2.19
C ASP A 70 -13.22 -11.47 3.19
N SER A 71 -12.27 -10.95 3.99
CA SER A 71 -12.53 -9.95 5.03
C SER A 71 -11.71 -8.65 4.89
N PRO A 72 -12.36 -7.46 4.97
CA PRO A 72 -11.68 -6.16 4.93
C PRO A 72 -10.63 -5.95 6.02
N GLN A 73 -10.79 -6.61 7.18
CA GLN A 73 -9.86 -6.51 8.30
C GLN A 73 -8.49 -7.11 7.98
N HIS A 74 -8.44 -8.13 7.11
CA HIS A 74 -7.19 -8.78 6.72
C HIS A 74 -6.39 -7.93 5.72
N ALA A 75 -7.07 -7.23 4.81
CA ALA A 75 -6.40 -6.28 3.89
C ALA A 75 -5.68 -5.16 4.66
N LEU A 76 -6.26 -4.68 5.76
CA LEU A 76 -5.63 -3.72 6.66
C LEU A 76 -4.42 -4.33 7.42
N ALA A 77 -4.48 -5.62 7.77
CA ALA A 77 -3.36 -6.32 8.39
C ALA A 77 -2.17 -6.51 7.41
N VAL A 78 -2.44 -6.77 6.13
CA VAL A 78 -1.41 -6.85 5.08
C VAL A 78 -0.72 -5.50 4.85
N LEU A 79 -1.50 -4.41 4.81
CA LEU A 79 -0.96 -3.03 4.86
C LEU A 79 -0.07 -2.84 6.08
N GLY A 80 -0.46 -3.45 7.20
CA GLY A 80 0.26 -3.37 8.45
C GLY A 80 1.63 -4.08 8.46
N GLN A 81 1.81 -5.09 7.63
CA GLN A 81 3.05 -5.84 7.55
C GLN A 81 4.07 -5.18 6.62
N SER A 82 3.61 -4.43 5.61
CA SER A 82 4.49 -3.71 4.67
C SER A 82 5.16 -2.47 5.27
N TYR A 83 4.61 -1.88 6.34
CA TYR A 83 5.24 -0.75 7.05
C TYR A 83 6.34 -1.15 8.02
N LYS A 84 6.78 -2.42 8.10
CA LYS A 84 8.02 -2.77 8.81
C LYS A 84 9.20 -2.09 8.11
N SER A 85 9.38 -0.81 8.42
CA SER A 85 10.53 -0.01 8.11
C SER A 85 11.73 -0.73 8.73
N THR A 86 12.80 -0.84 7.94
CA THR A 86 14.12 -1.28 8.39
C THR A 86 14.65 -0.42 9.56
N GLU A 87 13.98 0.68 9.90
CA GLU A 87 14.24 1.51 11.08
C GLU A 87 13.87 0.82 12.41
N SER A 88 12.99 -0.18 12.40
CA SER A 88 12.59 -0.91 13.62
C SER A 88 13.73 -1.74 14.24
N GLU A 89 14.79 -2.07 13.49
CA GLU A 89 15.95 -2.77 14.07
C GLU A 89 16.91 -1.85 14.83
N HIS A 90 16.92 -0.54 14.55
CA HIS A 90 17.88 0.40 15.15
C HIS A 90 17.28 1.39 16.16
N GLY A 91 15.95 1.44 16.33
CA GLY A 91 15.27 2.45 17.15
C GLY A 91 14.68 1.97 18.48
N ASN A 92 14.93 0.73 18.92
CA ASN A 92 14.33 0.22 20.15
C ASN A 92 15.19 0.62 21.36
N LEU A 93 14.90 1.77 21.96
CA LEU A 93 15.40 2.14 23.29
C LEU A 93 14.92 1.08 24.29
N LYS A 94 15.83 0.48 25.05
CA LYS A 94 15.45 -0.50 26.07
C LYS A 94 14.51 0.18 27.06
N LYS A 95 13.50 -0.55 27.55
CA LYS A 95 12.55 -0.06 28.56
C LYS A 95 13.31 0.48 29.77
N GLY A 96 13.41 1.81 29.88
CA GLY A 96 14.17 2.52 30.91
C GLY A 96 15.20 3.54 30.38
N GLU A 97 15.61 3.44 29.11
CA GLU A 97 16.50 4.44 28.49
C GLU A 97 15.69 5.66 28.04
N GLY A 98 15.92 6.81 28.70
CA GLY A 98 15.21 8.08 28.45
C GLY A 98 14.36 8.59 29.62
N SER A 99 14.30 7.86 30.74
CA SER A 99 13.64 8.35 31.97
C SER A 99 14.45 9.38 32.74
N GLU A 100 15.74 9.50 32.43
CA GLU A 100 16.61 10.53 33.02
C GLU A 100 16.54 11.81 32.18
N SER A 101 16.22 12.93 32.83
CA SER A 101 16.26 14.23 32.18
C SER A 101 17.72 14.56 31.83
N SER A 102 18.10 14.47 30.55
CA SER A 102 19.33 15.11 30.11
C SER A 102 19.14 16.61 30.30
N GLY A 103 19.96 17.22 31.17
CA GLY A 103 19.83 18.62 31.61
C GLY A 103 19.95 19.70 30.52
N THR A 104 19.77 19.33 29.25
CA THR A 104 19.67 20.21 28.11
C THR A 104 18.28 20.85 28.03
N TYR A 105 18.17 22.04 28.61
CA TYR A 105 17.02 22.93 28.47
C TYR A 105 16.93 23.44 27.01
N ALA A 106 16.05 22.85 26.21
CA ALA A 106 15.71 23.35 24.88
C ALA A 106 14.72 24.52 25.02
N LYS A 107 15.12 25.72 24.59
CA LYS A 107 14.23 26.89 24.57
C LYS A 107 13.15 26.70 23.51
N PRO A 108 11.87 26.99 23.81
CA PRO A 108 10.82 26.98 22.80
C PRO A 108 11.04 28.13 21.81
N CYS A 109 10.86 27.81 20.52
CA CYS A 109 10.92 28.75 19.39
C CYS A 109 9.73 29.72 19.40
#